data_AF-A0A2S6SAK3-F1
#
_entry.id   AF-A0A2S6SAK3-F1
#
_cell.length_a   1.000
_cell.length_b   1.000
_cell.length_c   1.000
_cell.angle_alpha   90.00
_cell.angle_beta   90.00
_cell.angle_gamma   90.00
#
_symmetry.space_group_name_H-M   'P 1'
#
loop_
_entity.id
_entity.type
_entity.pdbx_description
1 polymer ?
#
loop_
_entity_poly.entity_id
_entity_poly.type
_entity_poly.pdbx_seq_one_letter_code
_entity_poly.pdbx_strand_id
1 'polypeptide(L)'
;MQKNWYKKTSKVHGDGLFAKTNILKKAKIIEYIGAKVTKKEGDKRADKQIAKASKNKKNGMVYVFELNSRFDIDGSYKYNTARYINHSCDPNCEVSIINNRLWISSIKQIKKDQELTYNYGYAYDTDYKEHKCRCGSSNCVGYILKRSDWKKIKKD
;
A
#
# COMPACT_ATOMS: atom_id res chain seq x y z
N MET A 1 4.88 -21.35 2.30
CA MET A 1 5.89 -20.27 2.40
C MET A 1 6.04 -19.89 3.85
N GLN A 2 7.27 -19.80 4.38
CA GLN A 2 7.49 -19.42 5.78
C GLN A 2 7.17 -17.94 5.98
N LYS A 3 6.42 -17.62 7.05
CA LYS A 3 6.08 -16.25 7.41
C LYS A 3 7.33 -15.50 7.88
N ASN A 4 7.87 -14.66 7.02
CA ASN A 4 9.09 -13.86 7.25
C ASN A 4 8.80 -12.42 7.72
N TRP A 5 7.61 -12.18 8.26
CA TRP A 5 7.17 -10.87 8.74
C TRP A 5 6.36 -10.97 10.04
N TYR A 6 6.29 -9.87 10.78
CA TYR A 6 5.44 -9.70 11.96
C TYR A 6 4.74 -8.34 11.91
N LYS A 7 3.65 -8.19 12.68
CA LYS A 7 2.87 -6.94 12.77
C LYS A 7 3.30 -6.15 14.01
N LYS A 8 3.45 -4.84 13.89
CA LYS A 8 3.74 -3.92 15.00
C LYS A 8 3.15 -2.54 14.68
N THR A 9 2.90 -1.72 15.69
CA THR A 9 2.55 -0.30 15.49
C THR A 9 3.64 0.41 14.68
N SER A 10 3.22 1.09 13.62
CA SER A 10 4.10 1.80 12.68
C SER A 10 4.25 3.26 13.07
N LYS A 11 5.42 3.83 12.74
CA LYS A 11 5.64 5.29 12.80
C LYS A 11 4.99 6.02 11.62
N VAL A 12 4.68 5.31 10.53
CA VAL A 12 4.05 5.87 9.33
C VAL A 12 2.55 6.05 9.57
N HIS A 13 1.85 4.96 9.83
CA HIS A 13 0.41 4.95 10.09
C HIS A 13 -0.02 3.63 10.74
N GLY A 14 -0.86 3.73 11.80
CA GLY A 14 -1.51 2.58 12.43
C GLY A 14 -0.56 1.42 12.75
N ASP A 15 -0.87 0.24 12.21
CA ASP A 15 -0.01 -0.94 12.24
C ASP A 15 0.73 -1.09 10.91
N GLY A 16 1.97 -1.61 10.98
CA GLY A 16 2.81 -1.97 9.85
C GLY A 16 3.17 -3.46 9.85
N LEU A 17 3.62 -3.97 8.70
CA LEU A 17 4.34 -5.24 8.62
C LEU A 17 5.85 -5.01 8.60
N PHE A 18 6.58 -5.79 9.39
CA PHE A 18 8.03 -5.68 9.56
C PHE A 18 8.70 -7.00 9.25
N ALA A 19 9.90 -6.96 8.67
CA ALA A 19 10.67 -8.14 8.33
C ALA A 19 11.13 -8.88 9.61
N LYS A 20 10.76 -10.15 9.75
CA LYS A 20 11.16 -11.02 10.88
C LYS A 20 12.62 -11.49 10.76
N THR A 21 13.12 -11.56 9.53
CA THR A 21 14.48 -11.95 9.16
C THR A 21 14.95 -11.05 8.02
N ASN A 22 16.22 -11.17 7.61
CA ASN A 22 16.65 -10.57 6.35
C ASN A 22 15.85 -11.19 5.18
N ILE A 23 15.39 -10.34 4.26
CA ILE A 23 14.66 -10.72 3.05
C ILE A 23 15.51 -10.29 1.86
N LEU A 24 15.85 -11.25 1.00
CA LEU A 24 16.61 -10.99 -0.23
C LEU A 24 15.79 -10.18 -1.23
N LYS A 25 16.46 -9.50 -2.17
CA LYS A 25 15.81 -8.84 -3.32
C LYS A 25 15.04 -9.86 -4.17
N LYS A 26 13.90 -9.46 -4.76
CA LYS A 26 13.00 -10.30 -5.58
C LYS A 26 12.32 -11.44 -4.81
N ALA A 27 12.36 -11.43 -3.48
CA ALA A 27 11.66 -12.42 -2.68
C ALA A 27 10.16 -12.11 -2.66
N LYS A 28 9.35 -13.13 -2.92
CA LYS A 28 7.89 -13.08 -2.82
C LYS A 28 7.47 -13.16 -1.35
N ILE A 29 6.79 -12.12 -0.84
CA ILE A 29 6.56 -11.94 0.60
C ILE A 29 5.16 -12.40 0.99
N ILE A 30 4.14 -11.77 0.38
CA ILE A 30 2.74 -12.00 0.75
C ILE A 30 1.83 -11.62 -0.42
N GLU A 31 0.71 -12.31 -0.52
CA GLU A 31 -0.35 -11.95 -1.47
C GLU A 31 -1.28 -10.90 -0.87
N TYR A 32 -1.72 -9.95 -1.70
CA TYR A 32 -2.84 -9.07 -1.37
C TYR A 32 -4.15 -9.77 -1.72
N ILE A 33 -4.84 -10.27 -0.71
CA ILE A 33 -6.06 -11.06 -0.87
C ILE A 33 -7.31 -10.28 -0.47
N GLY A 34 -8.46 -10.70 -0.99
CA GLY A 34 -9.72 -10.03 -0.70
C GLY A 34 -10.84 -10.49 -1.61
N ALA A 35 -11.96 -9.78 -1.55
CA ALA A 35 -13.07 -10.04 -2.45
C ALA A 35 -12.75 -9.49 -3.85
N LYS A 36 -12.85 -10.35 -4.87
CA LYS A 36 -12.80 -9.92 -6.27
C LYS A 36 -14.11 -9.25 -6.64
N VAL A 37 -14.05 -7.99 -7.06
CA VAL A 37 -15.23 -7.16 -7.36
C VAL A 37 -15.09 -6.51 -8.73
N THR A 38 -16.20 -6.17 -9.38
CA THR A 38 -16.19 -5.35 -10.60
C THR A 38 -15.66 -3.95 -10.31
N LYS A 39 -15.10 -3.24 -11.30
CA LYS A 39 -14.65 -1.83 -11.14
C LYS A 39 -15.68 -0.92 -10.44
N LYS A 40 -16.93 -0.92 -10.94
CA LYS A 40 -18.05 -0.14 -10.36
C LYS A 40 -18.32 -0.44 -8.87
N GLU A 41 -18.14 -1.68 -8.45
CA GLU A 41 -18.31 -2.07 -7.04
C GLU A 41 -17.05 -1.74 -6.23
N GLY A 42 -15.87 -1.85 -6.83
CA GLY A 42 -14.60 -1.36 -6.28
C GLY A 42 -14.69 0.11 -5.91
N ASP A 43 -15.12 0.97 -6.83
CA ASP A 43 -15.28 2.41 -6.63
C ASP A 43 -16.24 2.70 -5.46
N LYS A 44 -17.44 2.08 -5.47
CA LYS A 44 -18.41 2.21 -4.37
C LYS A 44 -17.85 1.81 -3.01
N ARG A 45 -16.98 0.80 -2.97
CA ARG A 45 -16.35 0.34 -1.72
C ARG A 45 -15.23 1.29 -1.30
N ALA A 46 -14.45 1.81 -2.24
CA ALA A 46 -13.44 2.82 -1.97
C ALA A 46 -14.07 4.07 -1.35
N ASP A 47 -15.15 4.60 -1.93
CA ASP A 47 -15.88 5.77 -1.41
C ASP A 47 -16.36 5.56 0.03
N LYS A 48 -16.95 4.38 0.30
CA LYS A 48 -17.38 4.01 1.65
C LYS A 48 -16.22 3.89 2.63
N GLN A 49 -15.05 3.44 2.18
CA GLN A 49 -13.84 3.33 3.01
C GLN A 49 -13.26 4.72 3.32
N ILE A 50 -13.19 5.60 2.32
CA ILE A 50 -12.77 7.00 2.48
C ILE A 50 -13.69 7.71 3.48
N ALA A 51 -15.01 7.64 3.28
CA ALA A 51 -15.99 8.25 4.19
C ALA A 51 -15.87 7.73 5.64
N LYS A 52 -15.49 6.45 5.83
CA LYS A 52 -15.22 5.89 7.16
C LYS A 52 -13.88 6.36 7.72
N ALA A 53 -12.85 6.50 6.89
CA ALA A 53 -11.54 6.98 7.31
C ALA A 53 -11.57 8.45 7.76
N SER A 54 -12.41 9.28 7.14
CA SER A 54 -12.63 10.67 7.57
C SER A 54 -13.15 10.78 9.01
N LYS A 55 -13.84 9.76 9.52
CA LYS A 55 -14.33 9.69 10.91
C LYS A 55 -13.28 9.19 11.90
N ASN A 56 -12.25 8.47 11.43
CA ASN A 56 -11.18 7.95 12.28
C ASN A 56 -9.87 7.87 11.49
N LYS A 57 -8.97 8.83 11.73
CA LYS A 57 -7.67 8.95 11.06
C LYS A 57 -6.72 7.76 11.29
N LYS A 58 -7.02 6.82 12.19
CA LYS A 58 -6.29 5.56 12.36
C LYS A 58 -6.66 4.51 11.31
N ASN A 59 -7.75 4.68 10.57
CA ASN A 59 -8.11 3.78 9.47
C ASN A 59 -7.31 4.13 8.22
N GLY A 60 -6.80 3.11 7.52
CA GLY A 60 -6.32 3.27 6.14
C GLY A 60 -7.45 3.77 5.24
N MET A 61 -7.12 4.66 4.31
CA MET A 61 -8.11 5.39 3.50
C MET A 61 -8.81 4.48 2.48
N VAL A 62 -8.07 3.61 1.79
CA VAL A 62 -8.60 2.71 0.75
C VAL A 62 -7.82 1.39 0.74
N TYR A 63 -8.54 0.28 0.59
CA TYR A 63 -8.02 -1.10 0.48
C TYR A 63 -8.43 -1.79 -0.83
N VAL A 64 -8.83 -1.02 -1.84
CA VAL A 64 -9.21 -1.52 -3.16
C VAL A 64 -8.00 -1.43 -4.08
N PHE A 65 -7.61 -2.55 -4.69
CA PHE A 65 -6.49 -2.65 -5.63
C PHE A 65 -6.97 -3.11 -7.00
N GLU A 66 -6.45 -2.48 -8.06
CA GLU A 66 -6.69 -2.95 -9.41
C GLU A 66 -6.07 -4.33 -9.65
N LEU A 67 -6.86 -5.26 -10.19
CA LEU A 67 -6.38 -6.57 -10.59
C LEU A 67 -6.23 -6.70 -12.10
N ASN A 68 -7.19 -6.17 -12.86
CA ASN A 68 -7.17 -6.09 -14.32
C ASN A 68 -8.26 -5.11 -14.80
N SER A 69 -8.46 -5.00 -16.12
CA SER A 69 -9.44 -4.10 -16.73
C SER A 69 -10.91 -4.32 -16.32
N ARG A 70 -11.24 -5.48 -15.73
CA ARG A 70 -12.61 -5.83 -15.34
C ARG A 70 -12.82 -5.87 -13.83
N PHE A 71 -11.76 -6.15 -13.07
CA PHE A 71 -11.88 -6.50 -11.65
C PHE A 71 -10.85 -5.79 -10.78
N ASP A 72 -11.28 -5.54 -9.54
CA ASP A 72 -10.46 -5.11 -8.42
C ASP A 72 -10.49 -6.15 -7.30
N ILE A 73 -9.59 -6.00 -6.33
CA ILE A 73 -9.57 -6.74 -5.08
C ILE A 73 -9.84 -5.77 -3.93
N ASP A 74 -10.94 -5.99 -3.21
CA ASP A 74 -11.20 -5.34 -1.93
C ASP A 74 -10.53 -6.11 -0.80
N GLY A 75 -9.40 -5.59 -0.33
CA GLY A 75 -8.59 -6.15 0.74
C GLY A 75 -8.97 -5.68 2.14
N SER A 76 -10.13 -5.04 2.33
CA SER A 76 -10.55 -4.45 3.62
C SER A 76 -10.90 -5.47 4.73
N TYR A 77 -10.67 -6.76 4.49
CA TYR A 77 -10.98 -7.84 5.42
C TYR A 77 -9.86 -8.10 6.44
N LYS A 78 -10.20 -8.62 7.62
CA LYS A 78 -9.22 -8.87 8.70
C LYS A 78 -8.22 -9.99 8.36
N TYR A 79 -8.61 -10.93 7.49
CA TYR A 79 -7.75 -12.03 7.05
C TYR A 79 -6.67 -11.57 6.06
N ASN A 80 -6.86 -10.43 5.38
CA ASN A 80 -5.85 -9.87 4.48
C ASN A 80 -4.79 -9.13 5.30
N THR A 81 -3.75 -9.82 5.75
CA THR A 81 -2.67 -9.17 6.50
C THR A 81 -1.81 -8.24 5.65
N ALA A 82 -1.81 -8.37 4.31
CA ALA A 82 -1.07 -7.46 3.44
C ALA A 82 -1.61 -6.02 3.50
N ARG A 83 -2.85 -5.82 3.99
CA ARG A 83 -3.47 -4.51 4.19
C ARG A 83 -2.72 -3.59 5.16
N TYR A 84 -1.81 -4.13 5.97
CA TYR A 84 -1.00 -3.39 6.93
C TYR A 84 0.34 -2.91 6.34
N ILE A 85 0.64 -3.21 5.08
CA ILE A 85 1.87 -2.72 4.45
C ILE A 85 1.67 -1.24 4.10
N ASN A 86 2.52 -0.39 4.68
CA ASN A 86 2.37 1.06 4.58
C ASN A 86 2.97 1.66 3.31
N HIS A 87 2.62 2.92 3.08
CA HIS A 87 3.20 3.71 2.02
C HIS A 87 4.64 4.15 2.34
N SER A 88 5.51 4.14 1.32
CA SER A 88 6.73 4.94 1.32
C SER A 88 7.00 5.55 -0.05
N CYS A 89 7.59 6.76 -0.05
CA CYS A 89 8.15 7.36 -1.27
C CYS A 89 9.43 6.63 -1.71
N ASP A 90 10.24 6.12 -0.77
CA ASP A 90 11.35 5.20 -1.05
C ASP A 90 11.04 3.79 -0.50
N PRO A 91 10.14 3.04 -1.16
CA PRO A 91 9.71 1.73 -0.72
C PRO A 91 10.80 0.66 -0.86
N ASN A 92 10.61 -0.45 -0.15
CA ASN A 92 11.41 -1.66 -0.29
C ASN A 92 10.66 -2.85 -0.89
N CYS A 93 9.36 -2.69 -1.13
CA CYS A 93 8.50 -3.65 -1.81
C CYS A 93 7.80 -3.01 -3.02
N GLU A 94 7.31 -3.87 -3.91
CA GLU A 94 6.40 -3.52 -5.00
C GLU A 94 5.23 -4.50 -5.07
N VAL A 95 4.16 -4.08 -5.76
CA VAL A 95 2.99 -4.91 -6.04
C VAL A 95 3.03 -5.32 -7.50
N SER A 96 2.82 -6.60 -7.77
CA SER A 96 2.79 -7.16 -9.12
C SER A 96 1.58 -8.08 -9.29
N ILE A 97 1.03 -8.15 -10.51
CA ILE A 97 -0.05 -9.08 -10.83
C ILE A 97 0.58 -10.30 -11.49
N ILE A 98 0.48 -11.46 -10.84
CA ILE A 98 1.01 -12.73 -11.34
C ILE A 98 -0.12 -13.75 -11.34
N ASN A 99 -0.44 -14.32 -12.51
CA ASN A 99 -1.55 -15.26 -12.69
C ASN A 99 -2.86 -14.75 -12.11
N ASN A 100 -3.20 -13.49 -12.42
CA ASN A 100 -4.41 -12.82 -11.95
C ASN A 100 -4.53 -12.79 -10.40
N ARG A 101 -3.40 -12.60 -9.71
CA ARG A 101 -3.30 -12.44 -8.25
C ARG A 101 -2.30 -11.34 -7.92
N LEU A 102 -2.58 -10.56 -6.87
CA LEU A 102 -1.72 -9.46 -6.44
C LEU A 102 -0.66 -9.96 -5.46
N TRP A 103 0.61 -9.80 -5.82
CA TRP A 103 1.74 -10.25 -5.01
C TRP A 103 2.65 -9.09 -4.64
N ILE A 104 2.97 -9.02 -3.35
CA ILE A 104 3.98 -8.12 -2.81
C ILE A 104 5.31 -8.85 -2.78
N SER A 105 6.32 -8.25 -3.42
CA SER A 105 7.68 -8.76 -3.47
C SER A 105 8.70 -7.67 -3.12
N SER A 106 9.86 -8.06 -2.62
CA SER A 106 10.94 -7.12 -2.30
C SER A 106 11.65 -6.63 -3.57
N ILE A 107 11.96 -5.33 -3.63
CA ILE A 107 12.72 -4.70 -4.73
C ILE A 107 14.17 -4.38 -4.36
N LYS A 108 14.50 -4.49 -3.08
CA LYS A 108 15.86 -4.39 -2.52
C LYS A 108 15.97 -5.35 -1.33
N GLN A 109 17.19 -5.57 -0.84
CA GLN A 109 17.37 -6.32 0.41
C GLN A 109 16.68 -5.58 1.56
N ILE A 110 15.94 -6.32 2.37
CA ILE A 110 15.24 -5.80 3.56
C ILE A 110 15.91 -6.44 4.77
N LYS A 111 16.46 -5.63 5.66
CA LYS A 111 17.06 -6.10 6.91
C LYS A 111 15.95 -6.48 7.89
N LYS A 112 16.25 -7.40 8.80
CA LYS A 112 15.40 -7.68 9.97
C LYS A 112 14.96 -6.37 10.65
N ASP A 113 13.72 -6.34 11.10
CA ASP A 113 13.05 -5.23 11.79
C ASP A 113 12.79 -3.98 10.94
N GLN A 114 13.09 -4.00 9.63
CA GLN A 114 12.64 -2.95 8.71
C GLN A 114 11.17 -3.12 8.34
N GLU A 115 10.45 -2.00 8.26
CA GLU A 115 9.05 -1.99 7.81
C GLU A 115 8.96 -2.28 6.31
N LEU A 116 8.05 -3.17 5.93
CA LEU A 116 7.69 -3.44 4.55
C LEU A 116 6.83 -2.27 4.06
N THR A 117 7.21 -1.69 2.93
CA THR A 117 6.48 -0.55 2.36
C THR A 117 6.48 -0.61 0.83
N TYR A 118 5.41 -0.14 0.20
CA TYR A 118 5.32 0.08 -1.25
C TYR A 118 4.74 1.45 -1.57
N ASN A 119 4.91 1.92 -2.81
CA ASN A 119 4.23 3.15 -3.25
C ASN A 119 2.77 2.82 -3.57
N TYR A 120 1.80 3.52 -2.97
CA TYR A 120 0.37 3.20 -3.12
C TYR A 120 -0.19 3.55 -4.50
N GLY A 121 0.52 4.35 -5.30
CA GLY A 121 0.12 4.62 -6.66
C GLY A 121 -1.03 5.62 -6.82
N TYR A 122 -1.34 6.42 -5.78
CA TYR A 122 -2.42 7.39 -5.83
C TYR A 122 -2.20 8.43 -6.93
N ALA A 123 -3.26 8.77 -7.66
CA ALA A 123 -3.18 9.76 -8.73
C ALA A 123 -3.07 11.18 -8.18
N TYR A 124 -2.50 12.08 -8.99
CA TYR A 124 -2.58 13.51 -8.75
C TYR A 124 -3.97 14.02 -9.18
N ASP A 125 -4.93 13.95 -8.26
CA ASP A 125 -6.32 14.42 -8.42
C ASP A 125 -6.61 15.62 -7.51
N THR A 126 -7.80 16.23 -7.60
CA THR A 126 -8.13 17.49 -6.89
C THR A 126 -7.97 17.43 -5.37
N ASP A 127 -8.08 16.24 -4.78
CA ASP A 127 -7.99 15.96 -3.35
C ASP A 127 -6.61 15.46 -2.90
N TYR A 128 -5.59 15.44 -3.78
CA TYR A 128 -4.26 14.87 -3.45
C TYR A 128 -3.63 15.47 -2.19
N LYS A 129 -3.94 16.74 -1.87
CA LYS A 129 -3.44 17.46 -0.69
C LYS A 129 -3.95 16.87 0.63
N GLU A 130 -5.03 16.11 0.61
CA GLU A 130 -5.56 15.39 1.76
C GLU A 130 -4.71 14.16 2.11
N HIS A 131 -3.99 13.61 1.13
CA HIS A 131 -3.18 12.41 1.26
C HIS A 131 -1.74 12.72 1.68
N LYS A 132 -1.56 13.39 2.82
CA LYS A 132 -0.23 13.74 3.35
C LYS A 132 0.60 12.48 3.65
N CYS A 133 1.81 12.43 3.12
CA CYS A 133 2.76 11.34 3.33
C CYS A 133 3.53 11.54 4.64
N ARG A 134 3.65 10.46 5.43
CA ARG A 134 4.40 10.42 6.70
C ARG A 134 5.48 9.34 6.70
N CYS A 135 5.97 8.94 5.54
CA CYS A 135 6.90 7.81 5.41
C CYS A 135 8.29 8.04 6.03
N GLY A 136 8.67 9.30 6.29
CA GLY A 136 9.96 9.65 6.90
C GLY A 136 11.18 9.48 5.99
N SER A 137 11.00 9.13 4.71
CA SER A 137 12.11 9.06 3.75
C SER A 137 12.68 10.46 3.46
N SER A 138 14.00 10.56 3.30
CA SER A 138 14.66 11.78 2.80
C SER A 138 14.23 12.18 1.39
N ASN A 139 13.73 11.23 0.61
CA ASN A 139 13.20 11.44 -0.74
C ASN A 139 11.66 11.60 -0.76
N CYS A 140 11.05 11.91 0.39
CA CYS A 140 9.60 12.11 0.48
C CYS A 140 9.15 13.35 -0.30
N VAL A 141 8.08 13.21 -1.10
CA VAL A 141 7.49 14.32 -1.87
C VAL A 141 6.31 15.00 -1.16
N GLY A 142 6.12 14.71 0.14
CA GLY A 142 5.08 15.33 0.98
C GLY A 142 3.69 14.71 0.88
N TYR A 143 3.33 14.10 -0.24
CA TYR A 143 2.02 13.49 -0.49
C TYR A 143 2.14 12.06 -1.00
N ILE A 144 1.12 11.23 -0.74
CA ILE A 144 1.04 9.87 -1.27
C ILE A 144 0.62 9.96 -2.73
N LEU A 145 1.57 9.73 -3.64
CA LEU A 145 1.37 9.84 -5.08
C LEU A 145 2.16 8.76 -5.82
N LYS A 146 1.63 8.33 -6.98
CA LYS A 146 2.37 7.53 -7.95
C LYS A 146 3.62 8.27 -8.41
N ARG A 147 4.71 7.54 -8.59
CA ARG A 147 6.02 8.10 -8.93
C ARG A 147 6.02 8.98 -10.17
N SER A 148 5.21 8.65 -11.19
CA SER A 148 5.11 9.44 -12.43
C SER A 148 4.61 10.87 -12.20
N ASP A 149 3.85 11.11 -11.12
CA ASP A 149 3.23 12.40 -10.84
C ASP A 149 4.07 13.30 -9.93
N TRP A 150 5.20 12.83 -9.39
CA TRP A 150 6.02 13.61 -8.48
C TRP A 150 6.56 14.91 -9.07
N LYS A 151 6.75 14.95 -10.40
CA LYS A 151 7.18 16.17 -11.11
C LYS A 151 6.12 17.28 -11.08
N LYS A 152 4.86 16.94 -10.85
CA LYS A 152 3.75 17.91 -10.78
C LYS A 152 3.79 18.74 -9.50
N ILE A 153 4.28 18.16 -8.40
CA ILE A 153 4.41 18.85 -7.09
C ILE A 153 5.50 19.93 -7.10
N LYS A 154 6.54 19.75 -7.92
CA LYS A 154 7.67 20.69 -7.99
C LYS A 154 7.41 21.92 -8.89
N LYS A 155 6.21 22.03 -9.47
CA LYS A 155 5.85 23.10 -10.41
C LYS A 155 5.03 24.23 -9.77
N ASP A 156 4.77 24.17 -8.47
CA ASP A 156 4.09 25.21 -7.70
C ASP A 156 5.08 26.09 -6.94
#